data_AF-A0A4S4F387-F1
#
_entry.id   AF-A0A4S4F387-F1
#
_cell.length_a   1.000
_cell.length_b   1.000
_cell.length_c   1.000
_cell.angle_alpha   90.00
_cell.angle_beta   90.00
_cell.angle_gamma   90.00
#
_symmetry.space_group_name_H-M   'P 1'
#
loop_
_entity.id
_entity.type
_entity.pdbx_description
1 polymer ?
#
loop_
_entity_poly.entity_id
_entity_poly.type
_entity_poly.pdbx_seq_one_letter_code
_entity_poly.pdbx_strand_id
1 'polypeptide(L)'
;MDHDNDKNELEKLGAEVNQMGHRILKYRTTLPDQLKNTLVSTLSAQRPLLSTHFNDGSEPGPSGNPNPDAGGPIESGKGPPLAEEDQETAEKTRFLRQKISSNFSAMPALLKRMKECISRIENLESCNGFVHPAFRRKRTT
;
A
#
# COMPACT_ATOMS: atom_id res chain seq x y z
N MET A 1 -23.95 -3.97 64.60
CA MET A 1 -24.27 -4.90 63.50
C MET A 1 -23.68 -4.41 62.18
N ASP A 2 -23.32 -3.14 62.05
CA ASP A 2 -22.88 -2.54 60.77
C ASP A 2 -21.43 -2.85 60.39
N HIS A 3 -20.56 -3.13 61.38
CA HIS A 3 -19.12 -3.29 61.13
C HIS A 3 -18.74 -4.56 60.37
N ASP A 4 -19.52 -5.64 60.53
CA ASP A 4 -19.31 -6.90 59.80
C ASP A 4 -19.76 -6.78 58.33
N ASN A 5 -20.77 -5.94 58.05
CA ASN A 5 -21.21 -5.66 56.68
C ASN A 5 -20.14 -4.89 55.91
N ASP A 6 -19.60 -3.82 56.51
CA ASP A 6 -18.56 -2.99 55.89
C ASP A 6 -17.28 -3.79 55.57
N LYS A 7 -16.92 -4.75 56.44
CA LYS A 7 -15.77 -5.63 56.24
C LYS A 7 -15.96 -6.57 55.04
N ASN A 8 -17.16 -7.15 54.91
CA ASN A 8 -17.52 -8.02 53.79
C ASN A 8 -17.57 -7.26 52.46
N GLU A 9 -18.08 -6.02 52.46
CA GLU A 9 -18.06 -5.16 51.27
C GLU A 9 -16.64 -4.79 50.84
N LEU A 10 -15.76 -4.49 51.80
CA LEU A 10 -14.35 -4.19 51.54
C LEU A 10 -13.61 -5.40 50.92
N GLU A 11 -13.86 -6.60 51.44
CA GLU A 11 -13.28 -7.83 50.90
C GLU A 11 -13.76 -8.12 49.48
N LYS A 12 -15.07 -7.96 49.22
CA LYS A 12 -15.66 -8.09 47.88
C LYS A 12 -15.03 -7.10 46.90
N LEU A 13 -14.87 -5.84 47.30
CA LEU A 13 -14.28 -4.81 46.46
C LEU A 13 -12.80 -5.10 46.17
N GLY A 14 -12.06 -5.59 47.16
CA GLY A 14 -10.66 -6.02 46.98
C GLY A 14 -10.53 -7.17 45.98
N ALA A 15 -11.45 -8.14 46.04
CA ALA A 15 -11.50 -9.24 45.07
C ALA A 15 -11.83 -8.75 43.65
N GLU A 16 -12.75 -7.80 43.50
CA GLU A 16 -13.10 -7.21 42.20
C GLU A 16 -11.94 -6.41 41.60
N VAL A 17 -11.25 -5.58 42.40
CA VAL A 17 -10.05 -4.84 41.96
C VAL A 17 -8.97 -5.80 41.49
N ASN A 18 -8.71 -6.86 42.25
CA ASN A 18 -7.77 -7.90 41.84
C ASN A 18 -8.20 -8.57 40.54
N GLN A 19 -9.47 -8.94 40.39
CA GLN A 19 -10.00 -9.52 39.15
C GLN A 19 -9.82 -8.58 37.96
N MET A 20 -10.08 -7.29 38.15
CA MET A 20 -9.90 -6.27 37.13
C MET A 20 -8.43 -6.12 36.73
N GLY A 21 -7.51 -6.13 37.70
CA GLY A 21 -6.06 -6.12 37.45
C GLY A 21 -5.61 -7.28 36.56
N HIS A 22 -6.09 -8.50 36.84
CA HIS A 22 -5.80 -9.68 36.02
C HIS A 22 -6.35 -9.54 34.59
N ARG A 23 -7.57 -9.00 34.44
CA ARG A 23 -8.17 -8.74 33.12
C ARG A 23 -7.36 -7.71 32.33
N ILE A 24 -6.97 -6.60 32.96
CA ILE A 24 -6.14 -5.56 32.32
C ILE A 24 -4.80 -6.14 31.87
N LEU A 25 -4.14 -6.92 32.73
CA LEU A 25 -2.89 -7.57 32.38
C LEU A 25 -3.07 -8.51 31.18
N LYS A 26 -4.11 -9.36 31.21
CA LYS A 26 -4.44 -10.25 30.11
C LYS A 26 -4.61 -9.47 28.81
N TYR A 27 -5.44 -8.44 28.77
CA TYR A 27 -5.63 -7.65 27.55
C TYR A 27 -4.35 -6.94 27.10
N ARG A 28 -3.55 -6.38 28.02
CA ARG A 28 -2.26 -5.77 27.66
C ARG A 28 -1.31 -6.76 27.01
N THR A 29 -1.33 -8.01 27.44
CA THR A 29 -0.48 -9.06 26.88
C THR A 29 -1.00 -9.65 25.57
N THR A 30 -2.32 -9.79 25.39
CA THR A 30 -2.87 -10.51 24.23
C THR A 30 -3.34 -9.61 23.09
N LEU A 31 -3.82 -8.41 23.39
CA LEU A 31 -4.48 -7.53 22.43
C LEU A 31 -3.53 -7.00 21.34
N PRO A 32 -2.26 -6.62 21.64
CA PRO A 32 -1.31 -6.21 20.60
C PRO A 32 -1.06 -7.31 19.56
N ASP A 33 -0.85 -8.55 20.00
CA ASP A 33 -0.59 -9.67 19.10
C ASP A 33 -1.83 -10.04 18.28
N GLN A 34 -3.02 -10.03 18.89
CA GLN A 34 -4.29 -10.24 18.18
C GLN A 34 -4.50 -9.20 17.08
N LEU A 35 -4.26 -7.92 17.36
CA LEU A 35 -4.37 -6.85 16.36
C LEU A 35 -3.35 -7.03 15.24
N LYS A 36 -2.08 -7.30 15.59
CA LYS A 36 -1.02 -7.55 14.62
C LYS A 36 -1.40 -8.69 13.67
N ASN A 37 -1.80 -9.83 14.22
CA ASN A 37 -2.15 -11.00 13.43
C ASN A 37 -3.39 -10.74 12.55
N THR A 38 -4.39 -10.03 13.08
CA THR A 38 -5.59 -9.67 12.31
C THR A 38 -5.26 -8.75 11.14
N LEU A 39 -4.40 -7.75 11.35
CA LEU A 39 -3.95 -6.85 10.30
C LEU A 39 -3.11 -7.56 9.26
N VAL A 40 -2.18 -8.44 9.66
CA VAL A 40 -1.38 -9.25 8.73
C VAL A 40 -2.27 -10.12 7.86
N SER A 41 -3.26 -10.81 8.45
CA SER A 41 -4.22 -11.63 7.70
C SER A 41 -5.05 -10.79 6.72
N THR A 42 -5.55 -9.63 7.16
CA THR A 42 -6.37 -8.73 6.33
C THR A 42 -5.57 -8.16 5.17
N LEU A 43 -4.35 -7.68 5.43
CA LEU A 43 -3.47 -7.12 4.41
C LEU A 43 -2.98 -8.19 3.43
N SER A 44 -2.78 -9.43 3.90
CA SER A 44 -2.43 -10.55 3.02
C SER A 44 -3.57 -10.95 2.11
N ALA A 45 -4.81 -10.98 2.63
CA ALA A 45 -6.01 -11.29 1.83
C ALA A 45 -6.33 -10.21 0.79
N GLN A 46 -6.02 -8.94 1.10
CA GLN A 46 -6.25 -7.81 0.20
C GLN A 46 -5.02 -7.44 -0.62
N ARG A 47 -3.94 -8.22 -0.56
CA ARG A 47 -2.72 -7.92 -1.30
C ARG A 47 -3.04 -8.02 -2.80
N PRO A 48 -2.88 -6.93 -3.57
CA PRO A 48 -3.04 -7.01 -5.00
C PRO A 48 -2.03 -8.02 -5.54
N LEU A 49 -2.49 -8.99 -6.33
CA LEU A 49 -1.61 -9.86 -7.11
C LEU A 49 -0.94 -9.02 -8.19
N LEU A 50 0.04 -8.20 -7.80
CA LEU A 50 1.01 -7.63 -8.71
C LEU A 50 1.83 -8.81 -9.17
N SER A 51 1.54 -9.31 -10.38
CA SER A 51 2.32 -10.35 -11.04
C SER A 51 3.79 -9.95 -10.95
N THR A 52 4.54 -10.65 -10.09
CA THR A 52 5.98 -10.56 -9.94
C THR A 52 6.61 -11.21 -11.17
N HIS A 53 6.43 -10.58 -12.33
CA HIS A 53 7.22 -10.82 -13.53
C HIS A 53 8.25 -9.69 -13.64
N PHE A 54 9.09 -9.58 -12.62
CA PHE A 54 10.29 -8.74 -12.67
C PHE A 54 11.45 -9.61 -12.20
N ASN A 55 12.28 -9.98 -13.18
CA ASN A 55 13.55 -10.73 -13.14
C ASN A 55 13.50 -12.24 -12.91
N ASP A 56 13.73 -13.01 -13.98
CA ASP A 56 15.06 -13.58 -14.21
C ASP A 56 15.28 -13.78 -15.72
N GLY A 57 16.42 -13.32 -16.23
CA GLY A 57 16.69 -13.28 -17.67
C GLY A 57 17.53 -12.07 -18.06
N SER A 58 18.77 -12.03 -17.59
CA SER A 58 19.80 -11.25 -18.26
C SER A 58 20.07 -11.87 -19.64
N GLU A 59 19.71 -11.18 -20.71
CA GLU A 59 20.33 -11.39 -22.02
C GLU A 59 21.03 -10.10 -22.49
N PRO A 60 22.30 -10.18 -22.94
CA PRO A 60 23.01 -9.07 -23.57
C PRO A 60 22.67 -8.91 -25.07
N GLY A 61 22.29 -7.69 -25.48
CA GLY A 61 22.43 -7.16 -26.86
C GLY A 61 21.34 -7.55 -27.89
N PRO A 62 21.23 -6.87 -29.06
CA PRO A 62 22.25 -6.02 -29.70
C PRO A 62 21.78 -4.57 -29.94
N SER A 63 22.57 -3.61 -29.43
CA SER A 63 22.63 -2.27 -29.99
C SER A 63 23.59 -2.33 -31.18
N GLY A 64 23.08 -2.10 -32.39
CA GLY A 64 23.90 -2.10 -33.59
C GLY A 64 23.04 -2.04 -34.85
N ASN A 65 22.48 -0.86 -35.14
CA ASN A 65 21.91 -0.59 -36.46
C ASN A 65 23.07 -0.59 -37.48
N PRO A 66 23.08 -1.43 -38.52
CA PRO A 66 23.99 -1.24 -39.64
C PRO A 66 23.40 -0.15 -40.55
N ASN A 67 24.21 0.87 -40.81
CA ASN A 67 23.98 1.97 -41.72
C ASN A 67 23.53 1.47 -43.12
N PRO A 68 22.62 2.14 -43.85
CA PRO A 68 22.19 1.71 -45.17
C PRO A 68 23.08 2.36 -46.23
N ASP A 69 24.33 1.89 -46.37
CA ASP A 69 25.12 2.21 -47.56
C ASP A 69 26.23 1.17 -47.79
N ALA A 70 25.87 0.08 -48.47
CA ALA A 70 26.81 -0.76 -49.22
C ALA A 70 26.01 -1.60 -50.21
N GLY A 71 26.10 -1.24 -51.49
CA GLY A 71 25.41 -1.92 -52.58
C GLY A 71 25.89 -3.35 -52.83
N GLY A 72 24.95 -4.18 -53.30
CA GLY A 72 25.22 -5.49 -53.90
C GLY A 72 24.00 -6.43 -53.84
N PRO A 73 23.50 -6.97 -54.97
CA PRO A 73 22.36 -7.89 -54.98
C PRO A 73 22.83 -9.33 -54.80
N ILE A 74 22.37 -10.04 -53.78
CA ILE A 74 22.50 -11.50 -53.70
C ILE A 74 21.17 -12.11 -53.23
N GLU A 75 20.75 -13.08 -54.02
CA GLU A 75 19.47 -13.75 -54.06
C GLU A 75 19.21 -14.68 -52.85
N SER A 76 17.92 -14.86 -52.58
CA SER A 76 17.27 -16.12 -52.19
C SER A 76 17.87 -16.92 -51.02
N GLY A 77 17.36 -16.64 -49.82
CA GLY A 77 17.43 -17.53 -48.66
C GLY A 77 16.09 -17.54 -47.95
N LYS A 78 15.34 -18.62 -48.12
CA LYS A 78 14.03 -18.88 -47.49
C LYS A 78 14.18 -18.88 -45.96
N GLY A 79 13.91 -17.74 -45.32
CA GLY A 79 13.86 -17.61 -43.85
C GLY A 79 12.60 -18.25 -43.24
N PRO A 80 12.59 -18.52 -41.93
CA PRO A 80 11.41 -19.03 -41.22
C PRO A 80 10.25 -18.02 -41.31
N PRO A 81 8.98 -18.43 -41.13
CA PRO A 81 7.85 -17.52 -41.32
C PRO A 81 7.91 -16.36 -40.31
N LEU A 82 8.27 -15.17 -40.77
CA LEU A 82 8.23 -13.87 -40.06
C LEU A 82 6.85 -13.51 -39.47
N ALA A 83 5.81 -14.27 -39.80
CA ALA A 83 4.43 -13.98 -39.45
C ALA A 83 4.12 -14.09 -37.94
N GLU A 84 4.86 -14.91 -37.18
CA GLU A 84 4.58 -15.15 -35.76
C GLU A 84 5.17 -14.05 -34.86
N GLU A 85 6.38 -13.57 -35.19
CA GLU A 85 7.05 -12.47 -34.47
C GLU A 85 6.37 -11.11 -34.73
N ASP A 86 5.90 -10.86 -35.95
CA ASP A 86 5.14 -9.67 -36.34
C ASP A 86 3.76 -9.62 -35.64
N GLN A 87 3.13 -10.78 -35.42
CA GLN A 87 1.86 -10.88 -34.71
C GLN A 87 2.06 -10.60 -33.20
N GLU A 88 3.09 -11.19 -32.59
CA GLU A 88 3.42 -10.98 -31.19
C GLU A 88 3.76 -9.50 -30.89
N THR A 89 4.52 -8.84 -31.76
CA THR A 89 4.84 -7.41 -31.63
C THR A 89 3.62 -6.51 -31.81
N ALA A 90 2.70 -6.85 -32.71
CA ALA A 90 1.43 -6.13 -32.86
C ALA A 90 0.55 -6.24 -31.61
N GLU A 91 0.48 -7.44 -31.00
CA GLU A 91 -0.27 -7.67 -29.76
C GLU A 91 0.32 -6.91 -28.57
N LYS A 92 1.66 -6.94 -28.40
CA LYS A 92 2.36 -6.16 -27.38
C LYS A 92 2.11 -4.66 -27.54
N THR A 93 2.11 -4.16 -28.77
CA THR A 93 1.83 -2.74 -29.08
C THR A 93 0.40 -2.36 -28.70
N ARG A 94 -0.58 -3.22 -29.03
CA ARG A 94 -1.99 -3.00 -28.67
C ARG A 94 -2.19 -3.00 -27.16
N PHE A 95 -1.57 -3.94 -26.46
CA PHE A 95 -1.63 -4.05 -25.00
C PHE A 95 -1.03 -2.81 -24.32
N LEU A 96 0.13 -2.36 -24.77
CA LEU A 96 0.77 -1.13 -24.26
C LEU A 96 -0.14 0.08 -24.43
N ARG A 97 -0.73 0.25 -25.61
CA ARG A 97 -1.65 1.35 -25.90
C ARG A 97 -2.87 1.30 -24.98
N GLN A 98 -3.46 0.12 -24.78
CA GLN A 98 -4.59 -0.06 -23.85
C GLN A 98 -4.21 0.34 -22.41
N LYS A 99 -3.02 -0.06 -21.95
CA LYS A 99 -2.54 0.26 -20.59
C LYS A 99 -2.30 1.76 -20.41
N ILE A 100 -1.71 2.41 -21.41
CA ILE A 100 -1.53 3.87 -21.43
C ILE A 100 -2.89 4.57 -21.41
N SER A 101 -3.84 4.16 -22.26
CA SER A 101 -5.18 4.74 -22.31
C SER A 101 -5.95 4.56 -20.99
N SER A 102 -5.87 3.37 -20.38
CA SER A 102 -6.48 3.11 -19.07
C SER A 102 -5.90 4.02 -17.99
N ASN A 103 -4.57 4.16 -17.93
CA ASN A 103 -3.91 5.07 -17.00
C ASN A 103 -4.32 6.53 -17.24
N PHE A 104 -4.33 6.98 -18.50
CA PHE A 104 -4.73 8.34 -18.86
C PHE A 104 -6.18 8.64 -18.45
N SER A 105 -7.07 7.64 -18.53
CA SER A 105 -8.45 7.76 -18.07
C SER A 105 -8.58 7.91 -16.54
N ALA A 106 -7.67 7.30 -15.77
CA ALA A 106 -7.69 7.38 -14.30
C ALA A 106 -7.05 8.67 -13.75
N MET A 107 -6.12 9.28 -14.49
CA MET A 107 -5.38 10.47 -14.07
C MET A 107 -6.27 11.65 -13.64
N PRO A 108 -7.34 12.03 -14.37
CA PRO A 108 -8.21 13.14 -13.96
C PRO A 108 -8.82 12.96 -12.56
N ALA A 109 -9.26 11.75 -12.22
CA ALA A 109 -9.83 11.46 -10.92
C ALA A 109 -8.77 11.51 -9.80
N LEU A 110 -7.55 11.03 -10.08
CA LEU A 110 -6.43 11.12 -9.15
C LEU A 110 -6.03 12.58 -8.89
N LEU A 111 -5.88 13.38 -9.95
CA LEU A 111 -5.51 14.79 -9.85
C LEU A 111 -6.57 15.61 -9.10
N LYS A 112 -7.86 15.33 -9.34
CA LYS A 112 -8.96 15.95 -8.59
C LYS A 112 -8.83 15.66 -7.09
N ARG A 113 -8.62 14.40 -6.70
CA ARG A 113 -8.43 14.02 -5.29
C ARG A 113 -7.19 14.65 -4.67
N MET A 114 -6.08 14.69 -5.40
CA MET A 114 -4.86 15.36 -4.92
C MET A 114 -5.11 16.84 -4.64
N LYS A 115 -5.82 17.53 -5.54
CA LYS A 115 -6.19 18.94 -5.34
C LYS A 115 -7.08 19.12 -4.11
N GLU A 116 -8.09 18.27 -3.92
CA GLU A 116 -8.96 18.31 -2.73
C GLU A 116 -8.18 18.07 -1.42
N CYS A 117 -7.20 17.15 -1.42
CA CYS A 117 -6.33 16.92 -0.27
C CYS A 117 -5.47 18.13 0.07
N ILE A 118 -4.84 18.75 -0.94
CA ILE A 118 -4.02 19.96 -0.75
C ILE A 118 -4.89 21.08 -0.17
N SER A 119 -6.06 21.34 -0.77
CA SER A 119 -6.98 22.36 -0.26
C SER A 119 -7.42 22.08 1.17
N ARG A 120 -7.63 20.83 1.56
CA ARG A 120 -7.94 20.47 2.96
C ARG A 120 -6.78 20.80 3.90
N ILE A 121 -5.54 20.51 3.50
CA ILE A 121 -4.35 20.79 4.31
C ILE A 121 -4.14 22.29 4.49
N GLU A 122 -4.25 23.08 3.41
CA GLU A 122 -4.14 24.54 3.47
C GLU A 122 -5.20 25.16 4.39
N ASN A 123 -6.44 24.65 4.34
CA ASN A 123 -7.49 25.09 5.23
C ASN A 123 -7.26 24.68 6.71
N LEU A 124 -6.48 23.63 7.00
CA LEU A 124 -6.16 23.25 8.37
C LEU A 124 -5.23 24.25 9.07
N GLU A 125 -4.41 25.02 8.34
CA GLU A 125 -3.58 26.08 8.94
C GLU A 125 -4.41 27.25 9.47
N SER A 126 -5.58 27.51 8.88
CA SER A 126 -6.57 28.47 9.41
C SER A 126 -7.34 27.93 10.62
N CYS A 127 -7.31 26.61 10.82
CA CYS A 127 -7.89 25.98 11.97
C CYS A 127 -6.96 26.23 13.16
N ASN A 128 -7.28 27.28 13.91
CA ASN A 128 -6.89 27.44 15.31
C ASN A 128 -7.60 26.35 16.14
N GLY A 129 -7.39 25.09 15.76
CA GLY A 129 -8.10 23.94 16.26
C GLY A 129 -7.91 23.83 17.76
N PHE A 130 -8.92 23.26 18.40
CA PHE A 130 -8.95 22.93 19.82
C PHE A 130 -7.94 21.81 20.12
N VAL A 131 -6.64 22.07 19.88
CA VAL A 131 -5.55 21.20 20.31
C VAL A 131 -5.67 21.14 21.83
N HIS A 132 -6.07 19.97 22.31
CA HIS A 132 -6.26 19.73 23.73
C HIS A 132 -5.01 20.20 24.47
N PRO A 133 -5.13 20.94 25.59
CA PRO A 133 -4.00 21.61 26.23
C PRO A 133 -2.81 20.68 26.52
N ALA A 134 -3.07 19.39 26.80
CA ALA A 134 -2.03 18.37 27.01
C ALA A 134 -1.06 18.17 25.83
N PHE A 135 -1.48 18.48 24.59
CA PHE A 135 -0.66 18.34 23.38
C PHE A 135 -0.14 19.68 22.86
N ARG A 136 -0.40 20.79 23.57
CA ARG A 136 0.18 22.09 23.22
C ARG A 136 1.61 22.17 23.74
N ARG A 137 2.58 22.25 22.83
CA ARG A 137 3.97 22.52 23.20
C ARG A 137 4.05 23.93 23.79
N LYS A 138 4.59 24.06 25.00
CA LYS A 138 4.87 25.37 25.61
C LYS A 138 5.87 26.11 24.71
N ARG A 139 5.49 27.29 24.21
CA ARG A 139 6.45 28.18 23.56
C ARG A 139 7.35 28.73 24.66
N THR A 140 8.61 28.34 24.67
CA THR A 140 9.67 29.02 25.43
C THR A 140 10.01 30.31 24.68
N THR A 141 9.70 31.45 25.28
CA THR A 141 10.21 32.78 24.90
C THR A 141 11.69 32.88 25.21
#